data_AF-A0A437S8R2-F1
#
_entry.id   AF-A0A437S8R2-F1
#
_cell.length_a   1.000
_cell.length_b   1.000
_cell.length_c   1.000
_cell.angle_alpha   90.00
_cell.angle_beta   90.00
_cell.angle_gamma   90.00
#
_symmetry.space_group_name_H-M   'P 1'
#
loop_
_entity.id
_entity.type
_entity.pdbx_description
1 polymer ?
#
loop_
_entity_poly.entity_id
_entity_poly.type
_entity_poly.pdbx_seq_one_letter_code
_entity_poly.pdbx_strand_id
1 'polypeptide(L)'
;MKKIKKGRGPSFLRFLGSIAAIIFGIFWTVLAFSLTTNLRSSEGTLKLIGYAFPLFGIVFILMGIFEAIYNYRNAVSKKRFSEYDIVEDDEEDDTFTLFSKNKKSQKERDRDPIYEEDYKHMDFENTSPGFQFKKYCTECGTPLEKDYKYCPECGKKI
;
A
#
# COMPACT_ATOMS: atom_id res chain seq x y z
N MET A 1 -2.39 -11.48 11.07
CA MET A 1 -1.51 -10.47 10.42
C MET A 1 -1.65 -10.51 8.91
N LYS A 2 -2.09 -9.42 8.28
CA LYS A 2 -2.25 -9.33 6.82
C LYS A 2 -1.07 -8.56 6.21
N LYS A 3 -0.53 -9.05 5.09
CA LYS A 3 0.66 -8.50 4.43
C LYS A 3 0.30 -7.82 3.11
N ILE A 4 0.49 -6.50 3.02
CA ILE A 4 0.28 -5.75 1.78
C ILE A 4 1.57 -5.79 0.94
N LYS A 5 1.44 -6.30 -0.29
CA LYS A 5 2.55 -6.38 -1.26
C LYS A 5 2.54 -5.15 -2.15
N LYS A 6 3.69 -4.52 -2.34
CA LYS A 6 3.86 -3.46 -3.35
C LYS A 6 3.53 -3.98 -4.76
N GLY A 7 2.95 -3.11 -5.60
CA GLY A 7 2.72 -3.40 -7.01
C GLY A 7 4.03 -3.66 -7.77
N ARG A 8 4.00 -4.52 -8.80
CA ARG A 8 5.18 -4.86 -9.61
C ARG A 8 5.68 -3.68 -10.46
N GLY A 9 4.75 -2.88 -11.00
CA GLY A 9 5.06 -1.71 -11.85
C GLY A 9 5.98 -0.68 -11.18
N PRO A 10 5.63 -0.15 -9.99
CA PRO A 10 6.48 0.82 -9.29
C PRO A 10 7.88 0.30 -8.96
N SER A 11 8.01 -1.00 -8.66
CA SER A 11 9.32 -1.61 -8.35
C SER A 11 10.17 -1.79 -9.62
N PHE A 12 9.54 -2.18 -10.72
CA PHE A 12 10.21 -2.31 -12.02
C PHE A 12 10.68 -0.95 -12.57
N LEU A 13 9.87 0.10 -12.41
CA LEU A 13 10.26 1.46 -12.83
C LEU A 13 11.49 1.95 -12.06
N ARG A 14 11.56 1.70 -10.75
CA ARG A 14 12.74 2.05 -9.92
C ARG A 14 13.97 1.24 -10.31
N PHE A 15 13.80 -0.03 -10.67
CA PHE A 15 14.88 -0.84 -11.22
C PHE A 15 15.42 -0.27 -12.55
N LEU A 16 14.54 0.12 -13.49
CA LEU A 16 14.98 0.77 -14.73
C LEU A 16 15.67 2.12 -14.46
N GLY A 17 15.14 2.90 -13.51
CA GLY A 17 15.75 4.15 -13.06
C GLY A 17 17.17 3.94 -12.52
N SER A 18 17.39 2.86 -11.76
CA SER A 18 18.71 2.53 -11.24
C SER A 18 19.71 2.14 -12.33
N ILE A 19 19.28 1.45 -13.40
CA ILE A 19 20.12 1.18 -14.57
C ILE A 19 20.50 2.48 -15.27
N ALA A 20 19.54 3.37 -15.49
CA ALA A 20 19.80 4.68 -16.09
C ALA A 20 20.77 5.51 -15.24
N ALA A 21 20.65 5.46 -13.90
CA ALA A 21 21.56 6.13 -12.98
C ALA A 21 22.99 5.59 -13.05
N ILE A 22 23.19 4.27 -13.20
CA ILE A 22 24.52 3.67 -13.38
C ILE A 22 25.15 4.15 -14.70
N ILE A 23 24.40 4.09 -15.80
CA ILE A 23 24.88 4.55 -17.12
C ILE A 23 25.26 6.03 -17.06
N PHE A 24 24.40 6.85 -16.46
CA PHE A 24 24.66 8.26 -16.24
C PHE A 24 25.89 8.49 -15.36
N GLY A 25 26.05 7.72 -14.27
CA GLY A 25 27.20 7.83 -13.37
C GLY A 25 28.53 7.49 -14.06
N ILE A 26 28.56 6.46 -14.92
CA ILE A 26 29.74 6.13 -15.74
C ILE A 26 30.06 7.28 -16.69
N PHE A 27 29.06 7.73 -17.45
CA PHE A 27 29.20 8.84 -18.38
C PHE A 27 29.69 10.12 -17.67
N TRP A 28 29.07 10.46 -16.54
CA TRP A 28 29.43 11.60 -15.71
C TRP A 28 30.86 11.49 -15.20
N THR A 29 31.30 10.32 -14.74
CA THR A 29 32.67 10.13 -14.25
C THR A 29 33.70 10.44 -15.34
N VAL A 30 33.49 9.93 -16.55
CA VAL A 30 34.39 10.16 -17.70
C VAL A 30 34.38 11.63 -18.11
N LEU A 31 33.19 12.23 -18.23
CA LEU A 31 33.02 13.63 -18.61
C LEU A 31 33.63 14.56 -17.57
N ALA A 32 33.31 14.36 -16.29
CA ALA A 32 33.84 15.15 -15.19
C ALA A 32 35.36 15.03 -15.09
N PHE A 33 35.92 13.82 -15.20
CA PHE A 33 37.37 13.62 -15.19
C PHE A 33 38.07 14.36 -16.34
N SER A 34 37.45 14.40 -17.52
CA SER A 34 38.00 15.09 -18.69
C SER A 34 37.95 16.61 -18.53
N LEU A 35 36.83 17.15 -18.05
CA LEU A 35 36.64 18.60 -17.89
C LEU A 35 37.40 19.19 -16.69
N THR A 36 37.66 18.40 -15.65
CA THR A 36 38.33 18.87 -14.42
C THR A 36 39.86 18.77 -14.45
N THR A 37 40.44 18.39 -15.60
CA THR A 37 41.89 18.29 -15.80
C THR A 37 42.64 19.55 -15.37
N ASN A 38 42.18 20.73 -15.79
CA ASN A 38 42.79 22.01 -15.46
C ASN A 38 42.61 22.39 -13.97
N LEU A 39 41.46 22.06 -13.37
CA LEU A 39 41.19 22.34 -11.96
C LEU A 39 42.07 21.50 -11.03
N ARG A 40 42.36 20.26 -11.41
CA ARG A 40 43.19 19.33 -10.65
C ARG A 40 44.67 19.73 -10.59
N SER A 41 45.13 20.49 -11.59
CA SER A 41 46.48 21.07 -11.63
C SER A 41 46.60 22.37 -10.85
N SER A 42 45.49 22.92 -10.33
CA SER A 42 45.48 24.11 -9.48
C SER A 42 45.96 23.82 -8.06
N GLU A 43 46.26 24.86 -7.30
CA GLU A 43 46.65 24.78 -5.88
C GLU A 43 45.49 25.18 -4.96
N GLY A 44 45.52 24.69 -3.71
CA GLY A 44 44.49 24.97 -2.71
C GLY A 44 43.14 24.31 -2.99
N THR A 45 42.06 25.01 -2.67
CA THR A 45 40.69 24.46 -2.68
C THR A 45 40.21 23.98 -4.05
N LEU A 46 40.67 24.61 -5.13
CA LEU A 46 40.27 24.25 -6.50
C LEU A 46 40.75 22.83 -6.89
N LYS A 47 41.88 22.39 -6.32
CA LYS A 47 42.39 21.03 -6.49
C LYS A 47 41.41 20.00 -5.93
N LEU A 48 40.89 20.24 -4.73
CA LEU A 48 39.92 19.36 -4.07
C LEU A 48 38.65 19.24 -4.90
N ILE A 49 38.15 20.36 -5.44
CA ILE A 49 36.98 20.38 -6.32
C ILE A 49 37.24 19.55 -7.59
N GLY A 50 38.44 19.67 -8.17
CA GLY A 50 38.84 18.88 -9.35
C GLY A 50 38.82 17.38 -9.12
N TYR A 51 39.14 16.89 -7.92
CA TYR A 51 39.02 15.47 -7.57
C TYR A 51 37.62 15.07 -7.10
N ALA A 52 36.88 15.94 -6.42
CA ALA A 52 35.56 15.64 -5.89
C ALA A 52 34.53 15.43 -7.02
N PHE A 53 34.59 16.23 -8.09
CA PHE A 53 33.65 16.18 -9.20
C PHE A 53 33.49 14.80 -9.87
N PRO A 54 34.56 14.10 -10.28
CA PRO A 54 34.45 12.74 -10.83
C PRO A 54 34.04 11.69 -9.78
N LEU A 55 34.39 11.88 -8.50
CA LEU A 55 34.00 10.95 -7.43
C LEU A 55 32.49 10.89 -7.23
N PHE A 56 31.76 11.99 -7.47
CA PHE A 56 30.30 11.97 -7.44
C PHE A 56 29.70 10.95 -8.41
N GLY A 57 30.29 10.78 -9.60
CA GLY A 57 29.84 9.77 -10.56
C GLY A 57 29.95 8.34 -10.02
N ILE A 58 31.02 8.06 -9.26
CA ILE A 58 31.21 6.77 -8.59
C ILE A 58 30.13 6.55 -7.52
N VAL A 59 29.77 7.59 -6.77
CA VAL A 59 28.68 7.52 -5.78
C VAL A 59 27.35 7.17 -6.47
N PHE A 60 27.03 7.79 -7.61
CA PHE A 60 25.83 7.44 -8.39
C PHE A 60 25.83 5.98 -8.86
N ILE A 61 26.99 5.46 -9.27
CA ILE A 61 27.11 4.04 -9.65
C ILE A 61 26.82 3.14 -8.45
N LEU A 62 27.40 3.42 -7.29
CA LEU A 62 27.20 2.61 -6.08
C LEU A 62 25.74 2.65 -5.61
N MET A 63 25.13 3.84 -5.56
CA MET A 63 23.71 3.97 -5.22
C MET A 63 22.82 3.26 -6.23
N GLY A 64 23.10 3.42 -7.53
CA GLY A 64 22.39 2.73 -8.59
C GLY A 64 22.48 1.20 -8.47
N ILE A 65 23.65 0.65 -8.13
CA ILE A 65 23.81 -0.79 -7.89
C ILE A 65 22.96 -1.26 -6.70
N PHE A 66 23.00 -0.51 -5.60
CA PHE A 66 22.22 -0.84 -4.41
C PHE A 66 20.70 -0.85 -4.71
N GLU A 67 20.20 0.19 -5.37
CA GLU A 67 18.81 0.28 -5.79
C GLU A 67 18.43 -0.78 -6.81
N ALA A 68 19.33 -1.10 -7.75
CA ALA A 68 19.11 -2.14 -8.74
C ALA A 68 18.91 -3.50 -8.08
N ILE A 69 19.79 -3.88 -7.15
CA ILE A 69 19.69 -5.18 -6.46
C ILE A 69 18.41 -5.26 -5.63
N TYR A 70 18.09 -4.20 -4.87
CA TYR A 70 16.91 -4.16 -4.02
C TYR A 70 15.61 -4.25 -4.85
N ASN A 71 15.48 -3.41 -5.89
CA ASN A 71 14.27 -3.34 -6.70
C ASN A 71 14.15 -4.52 -7.68
N TYR A 72 15.26 -5.08 -8.19
CA TYR A 72 15.25 -6.29 -9.00
C TYR A 72 14.64 -7.47 -8.25
N ARG A 73 15.08 -7.68 -7.00
CA ARG A 73 14.51 -8.71 -6.14
C ARG A 73 13.01 -8.49 -5.93
N ASN A 74 12.55 -7.24 -5.76
CA ASN A 74 11.13 -6.97 -5.57
C ASN A 74 10.29 -7.09 -6.85
N ALA A 75 10.86 -6.79 -8.02
CA ALA A 75 10.18 -6.87 -9.31
C ALA A 75 10.04 -8.33 -9.81
N VAL A 76 11.05 -9.18 -9.58
CA VAL A 76 11.16 -10.52 -10.18
C VAL A 76 10.87 -11.66 -9.19
N SER A 77 11.06 -11.48 -7.88
CA SER A 77 10.96 -12.61 -6.92
C SER A 77 9.52 -13.10 -6.69
N LYS A 78 9.40 -14.44 -6.53
CA LYS A 78 8.13 -15.11 -6.17
C LYS A 78 7.68 -14.78 -4.74
N LYS A 79 8.61 -14.63 -3.79
CA LYS A 79 8.37 -14.14 -2.42
C LYS A 79 8.87 -12.68 -2.33
N ARG A 80 7.94 -11.75 -2.12
CA ARG A 80 8.20 -10.30 -2.11
C ARG A 80 8.25 -9.80 -0.67
N PHE A 81 9.01 -8.75 -0.40
CA PHE A 81 8.98 -8.08 0.89
C PHE A 81 7.60 -7.45 1.10
N SER A 82 7.04 -7.62 2.31
CA SER A 82 5.82 -6.91 2.69
C SER A 82 6.18 -5.46 2.93
N GLU A 83 5.42 -4.52 2.36
CA GLU A 83 5.65 -3.10 2.65
C GLU A 83 5.23 -2.80 4.09
N TYR A 84 4.16 -3.46 4.55
CA TYR A 84 3.61 -3.31 5.90
C TYR A 84 3.19 -4.67 6.43
N ASP A 85 3.41 -4.90 7.73
CA ASP A 85 2.80 -6.01 8.45
C ASP A 85 1.62 -5.44 9.24
N ILE A 86 0.41 -5.83 8.87
CA ILE A 86 -0.78 -5.40 9.59
C ILE A 86 -0.94 -6.36 10.76
N VAL A 87 -0.69 -5.86 11.97
CA VAL A 87 -1.19 -6.51 13.19
C VAL A 87 -2.71 -6.48 13.10
N GLU A 88 -3.37 -7.62 13.36
CA GLU A 88 -4.81 -7.56 13.56
C GLU A 88 -4.97 -6.95 14.94
N ASP A 89 -5.21 -5.64 14.99
CA ASP A 89 -5.74 -4.99 16.19
C ASP A 89 -7.14 -5.57 16.37
N ASP A 90 -7.27 -6.43 17.37
CA ASP A 90 -8.53 -6.67 18.03
C ASP A 90 -9.07 -5.32 18.51
N GLU A 91 -10.18 -4.89 17.89
CA GLU A 91 -11.06 -3.77 18.29
C GLU A 91 -10.59 -2.34 17.96
N GLU A 92 -10.80 -1.88 16.72
CA GLU A 92 -11.27 -0.49 16.49
C GLU A 92 -12.45 -0.49 15.48
N ASP A 93 -13.60 -0.03 15.97
CA ASP A 93 -14.90 0.00 15.29
C ASP A 93 -15.01 1.27 14.42
N ASP A 94 -14.27 1.28 13.31
CA ASP A 94 -14.19 2.45 12.44
C ASP A 94 -15.40 2.52 11.50
N THR A 95 -16.31 3.42 11.88
CA THR A 95 -17.59 3.80 11.25
C THR A 95 -17.52 4.17 9.76
N PHE A 96 -16.34 4.17 9.14
CA PHE A 96 -16.12 4.55 7.73
C PHE A 96 -16.32 3.42 6.72
N THR A 97 -16.47 2.17 7.16
CA THR A 97 -16.60 1.00 6.26
C THR A 97 -17.99 0.84 5.62
N LEU A 98 -19.02 1.58 6.07
CA LEU A 98 -20.37 1.49 5.49
C LEU A 98 -20.52 2.28 4.18
N PHE A 99 -19.77 3.38 3.99
CA PHE A 99 -19.90 4.20 2.78
C PHE A 99 -19.19 3.60 1.55
N SER A 100 -18.18 2.75 1.75
CA SER A 100 -17.36 2.22 0.64
C SER A 100 -17.84 0.86 0.09
N LYS A 101 -18.68 0.13 0.85
CA LYS A 101 -19.30 -1.12 0.36
C LYS A 101 -20.30 -0.90 -0.78
N ASN A 102 -20.78 0.34 -0.99
CA ASN A 102 -21.80 0.65 -1.99
C ASN A 102 -21.27 1.02 -3.40
N LYS A 103 -19.96 0.90 -3.68
CA LYS A 103 -19.39 1.21 -5.01
C LYS A 103 -18.84 0.03 -5.81
N LYS A 104 -18.87 -1.21 -5.29
CA LYS A 104 -18.33 -2.40 -5.97
C LYS A 104 -19.34 -3.52 -6.25
N SER A 105 -20.64 -3.23 -6.21
CA SER A 105 -21.71 -4.15 -6.64
C SER A 105 -22.15 -3.94 -8.10
N GLN A 106 -21.40 -3.16 -8.90
CA GLN A 106 -21.76 -2.88 -10.29
C GLN A 106 -20.60 -3.12 -11.28
N LYS A 107 -19.94 -4.27 -11.18
CA LYS A 107 -19.16 -4.81 -12.30
C LYS A 107 -19.11 -6.34 -12.28
N GLU A 108 -20.27 -6.95 -12.47
CA GLU A 108 -20.35 -8.28 -13.05
C GLU A 108 -19.79 -8.25 -14.48
N ARG A 109 -18.90 -9.21 -14.75
CA ARG A 109 -18.50 -9.83 -16.03
C ARG A 109 -17.00 -10.09 -15.99
N ASP A 110 -16.64 -11.27 -15.51
CA ASP A 110 -16.08 -12.30 -16.40
C ASP A 110 -16.09 -13.64 -15.66
N ARG A 111 -16.85 -14.56 -16.23
CA ARG A 111 -16.96 -15.97 -15.89
C ARG A 111 -15.76 -16.67 -16.55
N ASP A 112 -14.98 -17.44 -15.78
CA ASP A 112 -14.49 -18.77 -16.21
C ASP A 112 -13.72 -19.51 -15.08
N PRO A 113 -13.63 -20.86 -15.17
CA PRO A 113 -13.80 -21.79 -14.05
C PRO A 113 -12.45 -22.26 -13.48
N ILE A 114 -12.52 -23.27 -12.59
CA ILE A 114 -11.44 -24.07 -11.98
C ILE A 114 -11.25 -23.73 -10.50
N TYR A 115 -11.94 -24.46 -9.63
CA TYR A 115 -11.35 -25.43 -8.69
C TYR A 115 -12.53 -26.13 -8.01
N GLU A 116 -12.91 -27.25 -8.62
CA GLU A 116 -13.85 -28.23 -8.11
C GLU A 116 -13.01 -29.24 -7.32
N GLU A 117 -13.16 -29.29 -6.00
CA GLU A 117 -13.19 -30.52 -5.21
C GLU A 117 -13.38 -30.21 -3.72
N ASP A 118 -14.24 -31.02 -3.10
CA ASP A 118 -14.48 -31.19 -1.67
C ASP A 118 -15.03 -30.00 -0.89
N TYR A 119 -16.35 -30.01 -0.68
CA TYR A 119 -16.93 -30.24 0.67
C TYR A 119 -18.40 -30.62 0.51
N LYS A 120 -18.66 -31.93 0.54
CA LYS A 120 -19.99 -32.54 0.61
C LYS A 120 -20.66 -32.25 1.96
N HIS A 121 -21.95 -31.90 1.89
CA HIS A 121 -23.04 -32.16 2.84
C HIS A 121 -22.84 -31.84 4.32
N MET A 122 -23.61 -30.85 4.80
CA MET A 122 -24.35 -31.00 6.06
C MET A 122 -25.66 -30.21 5.97
N ASP A 123 -26.75 -30.94 5.78
CA ASP A 123 -28.13 -30.48 5.93
C ASP A 123 -28.54 -30.73 7.39
N PHE A 124 -29.20 -29.79 8.07
CA PHE A 124 -30.31 -30.16 8.97
C PHE A 124 -31.07 -28.92 9.50
N GLU A 125 -32.37 -28.88 9.21
CA GLU A 125 -33.37 -28.02 9.83
C GLU A 125 -33.41 -28.23 11.35
N ASN A 126 -33.55 -27.13 12.12
CA ASN A 126 -34.24 -26.97 13.41
C ASN A 126 -33.53 -25.96 14.33
N THR A 127 -34.09 -24.76 14.51
CA THR A 127 -34.32 -24.11 15.84
C THR A 127 -35.14 -22.81 15.69
N SER A 128 -36.34 -22.88 16.28
CA SER A 128 -37.36 -21.96 16.82
C SER A 128 -37.33 -20.41 16.66
N PRO A 129 -38.52 -19.75 16.63
CA PRO A 129 -38.72 -18.31 16.43
C PRO A 129 -38.78 -17.55 17.77
N GLY A 130 -38.17 -16.36 17.89
CA GLY A 130 -38.35 -15.60 19.13
C GLY A 130 -37.55 -14.31 19.34
N PHE A 131 -36.92 -13.70 18.33
CA PHE A 131 -36.18 -12.46 18.58
C PHE A 131 -37.06 -11.22 18.40
N GLN A 132 -37.66 -10.75 19.50
CA GLN A 132 -38.42 -9.50 19.57
C GLN A 132 -37.45 -8.32 19.65
N PHE A 133 -37.23 -7.61 18.54
CA PHE A 133 -36.45 -6.38 18.53
C PHE A 133 -37.19 -5.26 19.30
N LYS A 134 -36.61 -4.79 20.42
CA LYS A 134 -37.05 -3.55 21.10
C LYS A 134 -36.72 -2.34 20.22
N LYS A 135 -37.65 -1.40 20.07
CA LYS A 135 -37.46 -0.17 19.28
C LYS A 135 -36.86 0.93 20.15
N TYR A 136 -36.09 1.84 19.55
CA TYR A 136 -35.45 2.97 20.25
C TYR A 136 -35.78 4.27 19.51
N CYS A 137 -35.85 5.39 20.24
CA CYS A 137 -36.10 6.71 19.65
C CYS A 137 -34.87 7.16 18.83
N THR A 138 -35.04 7.52 17.56
CA THR A 138 -33.92 7.90 16.67
C THR A 138 -33.27 9.24 17.01
N GLU A 139 -33.94 10.06 17.82
CA GLU A 139 -33.50 11.42 18.11
C GLU A 139 -32.69 11.52 19.42
N CYS A 140 -33.00 10.67 20.41
CA CYS A 140 -32.32 10.69 21.71
C CYS A 140 -31.84 9.32 22.19
N GLY A 141 -32.20 8.24 21.49
CA GLY A 141 -31.74 6.89 21.80
C GLY A 141 -32.52 6.17 22.91
N THR A 142 -33.50 6.80 23.55
CA THR A 142 -34.26 6.17 24.64
C THR A 142 -35.02 4.93 24.13
N PRO A 143 -34.95 3.78 24.85
CA PRO A 143 -35.73 2.60 24.52
C PRO A 143 -37.22 2.89 24.60
N LEU A 144 -37.96 2.42 23.61
CA LEU A 144 -39.40 2.60 23.51
C LEU A 144 -40.08 1.25 23.67
N GLU A 145 -41.05 1.21 24.57
CA GLU A 145 -42.02 0.12 24.59
C GLU A 145 -43.03 0.30 23.45
N LYS A 146 -43.82 -0.74 23.16
CA LYS A 146 -44.71 -0.73 22.01
C LYS A 146 -45.85 0.28 22.25
N ASP A 147 -46.12 1.07 21.21
CA ASP A 147 -47.30 1.93 21.02
C ASP A 147 -47.24 3.42 21.45
N TYR A 148 -46.04 3.99 21.58
CA TYR A 148 -45.88 5.45 21.73
C TYR A 148 -45.86 6.20 20.39
N LYS A 149 -46.70 7.23 20.23
CA LYS A 149 -46.67 8.15 19.07
C LYS A 149 -45.62 9.26 19.21
N TYR A 150 -45.23 9.60 20.43
CA TYR A 150 -44.23 10.62 20.74
C TYR A 150 -43.34 10.12 21.87
N CYS A 151 -42.05 10.45 21.84
CA CYS A 151 -41.07 10.01 22.82
C CYS A 151 -41.31 10.67 24.17
N PRO A 152 -41.38 9.90 25.28
CA PRO A 152 -41.66 10.46 26.60
C PRO A 152 -40.53 11.35 27.14
N GLU A 153 -39.28 11.12 26.71
CA GLU A 153 -38.12 11.86 27.21
C GLU A 153 -37.88 13.17 26.46
N CYS A 154 -38.02 13.17 25.13
CA CYS A 154 -37.71 14.35 24.32
C CYS A 154 -38.91 14.99 23.63
N GLY A 155 -40.11 14.41 23.76
CA GLY A 155 -41.37 14.93 23.20
C GLY A 155 -41.49 14.85 21.67
N LYS A 156 -40.45 14.38 20.96
CA LYS A 156 -40.46 14.26 19.49
C LYS A 156 -41.28 13.06 19.02
N LYS A 157 -41.90 13.18 17.84
CA LYS A 157 -42.71 12.12 17.24
C LYS A 157 -41.85 10.92 16.84
N ILE A 158 -42.33 9.72 17.10
CA ILE A 158 -41.68 8.44 16.76
C ILE A 158 -42.32 7.87 15.49
#